data_AF-A0A222AK03-F1
#
_entry.id   AF-A0A222AK03-F1
#
_cell.length_a   1.000
_cell.length_b   1.000
_cell.length_c   1.000
_cell.angle_alpha   90.00
_cell.angle_beta   90.00
_cell.angle_gamma   90.00
#
_symmetry.space_group_name_H-M   'P 1'
#
loop_
_entity.id
_entity.type
_entity.pdbx_description
1 polymer ?
#
loop_
_entity_poly.entity_id
_entity_poly.type
_entity_poly.pdbx_seq_one_letter_code
_entity_poly.pdbx_strand_id
1 'polypeptide(L)'
;MARGTTFCAILHLKEDNARFVLLVLILLLYMLIGAGIFHLIEGSTETRERLEYKEFFEDYINKSRLDNATFNETEFMEVLQKYARASAKGLLPEKRPRWDFPGAFYFVAT
;
A
#
# COMPACT_ATOMS: atom_id res chain seq x y z
N MET A 1 -17.43 -32.67 39.99
CA MET A 1 -16.60 -33.03 38.83
C MET A 1 -16.31 -31.74 38.07
N ALA A 2 -15.03 -31.38 37.96
CA ALA A 2 -14.43 -30.25 37.23
C ALA A 2 -15.11 -28.87 37.36
N ARG A 3 -14.70 -28.10 38.38
CA ARG A 3 -14.73 -26.63 38.32
C ARG A 3 -13.89 -26.22 37.11
N GLY A 4 -14.47 -25.48 36.17
CA GLY A 4 -13.76 -24.82 35.09
C GLY A 4 -12.85 -23.72 35.64
N THR A 5 -11.79 -24.11 36.34
CA THR A 5 -10.80 -23.20 36.89
C THR A 5 -9.89 -22.67 35.78
N THR A 6 -10.41 -21.64 35.11
CA THR A 6 -9.78 -20.32 35.08
C THR A 6 -8.35 -20.20 34.54
N PHE A 7 -8.22 -20.19 33.21
CA PHE A 7 -7.19 -19.39 32.53
C PHE A 7 -7.18 -17.93 33.04
N CYS A 8 -8.36 -17.40 33.44
CA CYS A 8 -8.51 -16.06 33.99
C CYS A 8 -8.02 -15.89 35.45
N ALA A 9 -7.94 -16.94 36.26
CA ALA A 9 -7.48 -16.84 37.67
C ALA A 9 -5.95 -16.92 37.78
N ILE A 10 -5.29 -17.59 36.83
CA ILE A 10 -3.83 -17.65 36.74
C ILE A 10 -3.25 -16.27 36.35
N LEU A 11 -4.01 -15.46 35.62
CA LEU A 11 -3.53 -14.17 35.09
C LEU A 11 -3.83 -12.94 35.95
N HIS A 12 -4.59 -13.07 37.06
CA HIS A 12 -4.99 -11.95 37.93
C HIS A 12 -5.39 -10.67 37.16
N LEU A 13 -6.04 -10.86 36.01
CA LEU A 13 -6.48 -9.76 35.16
C LEU A 13 -7.76 -9.20 35.75
N LYS A 14 -7.74 -7.92 36.14
CA LYS A 14 -8.98 -7.17 36.38
C LYS A 14 -9.87 -7.32 35.14
N GLU A 15 -11.18 -7.42 35.36
CA GLU A 15 -12.18 -7.66 34.32
C GLU A 15 -12.01 -6.73 33.10
N ASP A 16 -11.67 -5.47 33.32
CA ASP A 16 -11.41 -4.49 32.26
C ASP A 16 -10.19 -4.84 31.41
N ASN A 17 -9.09 -5.32 32.02
CA ASN A 17 -7.90 -5.73 31.30
C ASN A 17 -8.15 -7.01 30.51
N ALA A 18 -8.96 -7.93 31.04
CA ALA A 18 -9.36 -9.15 30.33
C ALA A 18 -10.21 -8.83 29.09
N ARG A 19 -11.16 -7.87 29.21
CA ARG A 19 -11.96 -7.39 28.08
C ARG A 19 -11.10 -6.70 27.01
N PHE A 20 -10.13 -5.88 27.43
CA PHE A 20 -9.20 -5.24 26.50
C PHE A 20 -8.35 -6.26 25.73
N VAL A 21 -7.79 -7.24 26.44
CA VAL A 21 -7.02 -8.33 25.81
C VAL A 21 -7.90 -9.13 24.84
N LEU A 22 -9.13 -9.48 25.24
CA LEU A 22 -10.07 -10.17 24.36
C LEU A 22 -10.36 -9.35 23.09
N LEU A 23 -10.58 -8.05 23.22
CA LEU A 23 -10.83 -7.16 22.09
C LEU A 23 -9.63 -7.10 21.14
N VAL A 24 -8.40 -7.01 21.67
CA VAL A 24 -7.18 -7.07 20.85
C VAL A 24 -7.08 -8.39 20.09
N LEU A 25 -7.38 -9.53 20.74
CA LEU A 25 -7.36 -10.84 20.08
C LEU A 25 -8.39 -10.94 18.96
N ILE A 26 -9.62 -10.47 19.19
CA ILE A 26 -10.67 -10.43 18.16
C ILE A 26 -10.27 -9.51 17.01
N LEU A 27 -9.68 -8.34 17.31
CA LEU A 27 -9.21 -7.40 16.29
C LEU A 27 -8.08 -8.00 15.45
N LEU A 28 -7.13 -8.70 16.07
CA LEU A 28 -6.07 -9.43 15.34
C LEU A 28 -6.66 -10.50 14.42
N LEU A 29 -7.63 -11.29 14.92
CA LEU A 29 -8.32 -12.29 14.09
C LEU A 29 -9.03 -11.64 12.90
N TYR A 30 -9.73 -10.53 13.13
CA TYR A 30 -10.37 -9.75 12.08
C TYR A 30 -9.36 -9.26 11.02
N MET A 31 -8.22 -8.71 11.45
CA MET A 31 -7.16 -8.26 10.53
C MET A 31 -6.55 -9.42 9.75
N LEU A 32 -6.35 -10.59 10.35
CA LEU A 32 -5.81 -11.77 9.66
C LEU A 32 -6.77 -12.28 8.58
N ILE A 33 -8.07 -12.34 8.89
CA ILE A 33 -9.09 -12.71 7.91
C ILE A 33 -9.14 -11.69 6.78
N GLY A 34 -9.16 -10.39 7.10
CA GLY A 34 -9.13 -9.31 6.12
C GLY A 34 -7.90 -9.38 5.21
N ALA A 35 -6.71 -9.57 5.78
CA ALA A 35 -5.47 -9.73 5.03
C ALA A 35 -5.51 -10.94 4.09
N GLY A 36 -6.06 -12.08 4.56
CA GLY A 36 -6.24 -13.26 3.72
C GLY A 36 -7.19 -13.02 2.53
N ILE A 37 -8.33 -12.35 2.78
CA ILE A 37 -9.29 -12.00 1.73
C ILE A 37 -8.64 -11.07 0.70
N PHE A 38 -8.01 -9.98 1.13
CA PHE A 38 -7.34 -9.05 0.22
C PHE A 38 -6.19 -9.71 -0.54
N HIS A 39 -5.40 -10.58 0.09
CA HIS A 39 -4.33 -11.31 -0.58
C HIS A 39 -4.86 -12.19 -1.73
N LEU A 40 -5.98 -12.88 -1.51
CA LEU A 40 -6.59 -13.73 -2.54
C LEU A 40 -7.19 -12.91 -3.69
N ILE A 41 -7.84 -11.78 -3.38
CA ILE A 41 -8.50 -10.94 -4.38
C ILE A 41 -7.47 -10.14 -5.18
N GLU A 42 -6.55 -9.46 -4.51
CA GLU A 42 -5.63 -8.50 -5.14
C GLU A 42 -4.32 -9.13 -5.61
N GLY A 43 -3.87 -10.25 -5.01
CA GLY A 43 -2.55 -10.82 -5.29
C GLY A 43 -2.36 -11.30 -6.73
N SER A 44 -3.41 -11.89 -7.32
CA SER A 44 -3.37 -12.33 -8.73
C SER A 44 -3.35 -11.15 -9.71
N THR A 45 -4.13 -10.10 -9.41
CA THR A 45 -4.18 -8.86 -10.18
C THR A 45 -2.82 -8.15 -10.13
N GLU A 46 -2.23 -7.98 -8.96
CA GLU A 46 -0.90 -7.36 -8.78
C GLU A 46 0.17 -8.10 -9.61
N THR A 47 0.15 -9.43 -9.58
CA THR A 47 1.13 -10.26 -10.30
C THR A 47 1.01 -10.07 -11.81
N ARG A 48 -0.23 -10.06 -12.33
CA ARG A 48 -0.50 -9.82 -13.75
C ARG A 48 -0.08 -8.42 -14.16
N GLU A 49 -0.51 -7.39 -13.44
CA GLU A 49 -0.18 -5.99 -13.78
C GLU A 49 1.33 -5.73 -13.72
N ARG A 50 2.04 -6.36 -12.78
CA ARG A 50 3.50 -6.30 -12.71
C ARG A 50 4.16 -6.93 -13.94
N LEU A 51 3.64 -8.07 -14.41
CA LEU A 51 4.16 -8.73 -15.61
C LEU A 51 3.88 -7.89 -16.86
N GLU A 52 2.64 -7.42 -17.04
CA GLU A 52 2.25 -6.57 -18.17
C GLU A 52 3.09 -5.30 -18.23
N TYR A 53 3.31 -4.63 -17.09
CA TYR A 53 4.17 -3.46 -17.02
C TYR A 53 5.63 -3.79 -17.38
N LYS A 54 6.16 -4.91 -16.88
CA LYS A 54 7.52 -5.35 -17.18
C LYS A 54 7.70 -5.62 -18.68
N GLU A 55 6.78 -6.37 -19.28
CA GLU A 55 6.82 -6.70 -20.71
C GLU A 55 6.73 -5.44 -21.57
N PHE A 56 5.78 -4.55 -21.28
CA PHE A 56 5.67 -3.25 -21.94
C PHE A 56 6.97 -2.44 -21.85
N PHE A 57 7.57 -2.40 -20.66
CA PHE A 57 8.76 -1.61 -20.41
C PHE A 57 9.97 -2.16 -21.17
N GLU A 58 10.22 -3.48 -21.10
CA GLU A 58 11.31 -4.13 -21.83
C GLU A 58 11.15 -3.95 -23.35
N ASP A 59 9.93 -4.10 -23.86
CA ASP A 59 9.64 -3.93 -25.29
C ASP A 59 9.87 -2.48 -25.76
N TYR A 60 9.49 -1.49 -24.93
CA TYR A 60 9.76 -0.08 -25.21
C TYR A 60 11.26 0.26 -25.24
N ILE A 61 12.04 -0.24 -24.26
CA ILE A 61 13.49 -0.03 -24.21
C ILE A 61 14.18 -0.66 -25.43
N ASN A 62 13.80 -1.88 -25.79
CA ASN A 62 14.35 -2.58 -26.95
C ASN A 62 14.08 -1.82 -28.25
N LYS A 63 12.83 -1.37 -28.47
CA LYS A 63 12.46 -0.55 -29.63
C LYS A 63 13.24 0.76 -29.66
N SER A 64 13.31 1.47 -28.53
CA SER A 64 14.02 2.76 -28.43
C SER A 64 15.51 2.63 -28.74
N ARG A 65 16.15 1.53 -28.32
CA ARG A 65 17.56 1.22 -28.60
C ARG A 65 17.81 0.93 -30.09
N LEU A 66 16.86 0.26 -30.75
CA LEU A 66 16.95 -0.05 -32.18
C LEU A 66 16.74 1.20 -33.05
N ASP A 67 15.78 2.04 -32.68
CA ASP A 67 15.41 3.23 -33.46
C ASP A 67 16.36 4.41 -33.25
N ASN A 68 17.02 4.50 -32.08
CA ASN A 68 17.90 5.60 -31.74
C ASN A 68 19.22 5.13 -31.11
N ALA A 69 20.30 5.15 -31.91
CA ALA A 69 21.64 4.75 -31.47
C ALA A 69 22.22 5.62 -30.33
N THR A 70 21.65 6.80 -30.08
CA THR A 70 22.04 7.70 -28.98
C THR A 70 21.14 7.59 -27.74
N PHE A 71 20.20 6.64 -27.71
CA PHE A 71 19.33 6.43 -26.56
C PHE A 71 20.14 6.06 -25.31
N ASN A 72 20.04 6.89 -24.27
CA ASN A 72 20.64 6.65 -22.97
C ASN A 72 19.57 6.16 -21.98
N GLU A 73 19.60 4.85 -21.72
CA GLU A 73 18.66 4.20 -20.79
C GLU A 73 18.75 4.75 -19.36
N THR A 74 19.94 5.16 -18.91
CA THR A 74 20.13 5.70 -17.56
C THR A 74 19.46 7.05 -17.38
N GLU A 75 19.61 7.94 -18.38
CA GLU A 75 18.96 9.24 -18.39
C GLU A 75 17.44 9.09 -18.46
N PHE A 76 16.94 8.17 -19.29
CA PHE A 76 15.52 7.86 -19.37
C PHE A 76 14.96 7.38 -18.03
N MET A 77 15.68 6.48 -17.34
CA MET A 77 15.30 6.03 -15.99
C MET A 77 15.31 7.18 -14.96
N GLU A 78 16.27 8.11 -15.06
CA GLU A 78 16.29 9.29 -14.20
C GLU A 78 15.06 10.18 -14.42
N VAL A 79 14.65 10.39 -15.68
CA VAL A 79 13.45 11.15 -16.03
C VAL A 79 12.20 10.45 -15.46
N LEU A 80 12.06 9.14 -15.65
CA LEU A 80 10.93 8.38 -15.08
C LEU A 80 10.89 8.46 -13.55
N GLN A 81 12.06 8.37 -12.90
CA GLN A 81 12.14 8.49 -11.45
C GLN A 81 11.72 9.89 -10.97
N LYS A 82 12.16 10.96 -11.66
CA LYS A 82 11.74 12.34 -11.36
C LYS A 82 10.24 12.52 -11.56
N TYR A 83 9.68 11.99 -12.66
CA TYR A 83 8.25 12.03 -12.93
C TYR A 83 7.45 11.27 -11.87
N ALA A 84 7.85 10.05 -11.50
CA ALA A 84 7.17 9.25 -10.47
C ALA A 84 7.18 9.96 -9.11
N ARG A 85 8.31 10.58 -8.72
CA ARG A 85 8.42 11.39 -7.49
C ARG A 85 7.51 12.63 -7.53
N ALA A 86 7.43 13.31 -8.67
CA ALA A 86 6.54 14.46 -8.84
C ALA A 86 5.06 14.03 -8.77
N SER A 87 4.69 12.93 -9.44
CA SER A 87 3.36 12.32 -9.42
C SER A 87 2.91 11.96 -8.00
N ALA A 88 3.76 11.27 -7.24
CA ALA A 88 3.47 10.89 -5.86
C ALA A 88 3.25 12.10 -4.93
N LYS A 89 3.90 13.23 -5.22
CA LYS A 89 3.71 14.51 -4.50
C LYS A 89 2.55 15.35 -5.04
N GLY A 90 1.91 14.94 -6.13
CA GLY A 90 0.88 15.73 -6.81
C GLY A 90 1.41 17.02 -7.44
N LEU A 91 2.68 17.02 -7.88
CA LEU A 91 3.35 18.18 -8.49
C LEU A 91 3.27 18.21 -10.01
N LEU A 92 2.52 17.29 -10.63
CA LEU A 92 2.43 17.24 -12.07
C LEU A 92 1.65 18.46 -12.60
N PRO A 93 2.08 19.08 -13.72
CA PRO A 93 1.51 20.33 -14.22
C PRO A 93 0.02 20.24 -14.57
N GLU A 94 -0.48 19.06 -14.96
CA GLU A 94 -1.89 18.85 -15.29
C GLU A 94 -2.81 18.82 -14.06
N LYS A 95 -2.26 18.74 -12.85
CA LYS A 95 -3.04 18.76 -11.59
C LYS A 95 -3.07 20.16 -10.99
N ARG A 96 -4.23 20.55 -10.42
CA ARG A 96 -4.34 21.79 -9.64
C ARG A 96 -3.37 21.75 -8.44
N PRO A 97 -2.78 22.87 -8.02
CA PRO A 97 -1.96 22.92 -6.80
C PRO A 97 -2.73 22.42 -5.58
N ARG A 98 -2.20 21.39 -4.90
CA ARG A 98 -2.87 20.77 -3.74
C ARG A 98 -3.09 21.74 -2.56
N TRP A 99 -2.21 22.72 -2.43
CA TRP A 99 -2.19 23.71 -1.34
C TRP A 99 -2.69 25.10 -1.79
N ASP A 100 -3.53 25.14 -2.82
CA ASP A 100 -4.35 26.33 -3.04
C ASP A 100 -5.31 26.56 -1.86
N PHE A 101 -5.90 27.76 -1.75
CA PHE A 101 -6.74 28.08 -0.60
C PHE A 101 -7.89 27.08 -0.38
N PRO A 102 -8.67 26.65 -1.42
CA PRO A 102 -9.71 25.64 -1.23
C PRO A 102 -9.17 24.28 -0.78
N GLY A 103 -8.03 23.84 -1.33
CA GLY A 103 -7.39 22.58 -0.93
C GLY A 103 -6.85 22.61 0.50
N ALA A 104 -6.23 23.72 0.88
CA ALA A 104 -5.77 23.94 2.25
C ALA A 104 -6.95 24.02 3.24
N PHE A 105 -8.03 24.70 2.87
CA PHE A 105 -9.25 24.78 3.68
C PHE A 105 -9.88 23.40 3.90
N TYR A 106 -10.01 22.59 2.84
CA TYR A 106 -10.49 21.20 2.96
C TYR A 106 -9.58 20.35 3.84
N PHE A 107 -8.26 20.47 3.69
CA PHE A 107 -7.29 19.66 4.45
C PHE A 107 -7.39 19.88 5.97
N VAL A 108 -7.67 21.10 6.42
CA VAL A 108 -7.85 21.38 7.86
C VAL A 108 -9.09 20.65 8.43
N ALA A 109 -10.01 20.20 7.58
CA ALA A 109 -11.23 19.49 7.98
C ALA A 109 -11.16 17.95 7.91
N THR A 110 -10.05 17.34 7.44
CA THR A 110 -9.88 15.88 7.27
C THR A 110 -8.76 15.32 8.12
#